data_AF-A0A535PEJ5-F1
#
_entry.id   AF-A0A535PEJ5-F1
#
_cell.length_a   1.000
_cell.length_b   1.000
_cell.length_c   1.000
_cell.angle_alpha   90.00
_cell.angle_beta   90.00
_cell.angle_gamma   90.00
#
_symmetry.space_group_name_H-M   'P 1'
#
loop_
_entity.id
_entity.type
_entity.pdbx_description
1 polymer ?
#
loop_
_entity_poly.entity_id
_entity_poly.type
_entity_poly.pdbx_seq_one_letter_code
_entity_poly.pdbx_strand_id
1 'polypeptide(L)' 'IATEDLVYLLRGMGVETGIDLDALIECSRWLGQQLGKDLPSMVSRAGDFPTAG' A
#
# COMPACT_ATOMS: atom_id res chain seq x y z
N ILE A 1 -1.06 -12.04 -1.40
CA ILE A 1 -1.16 -10.83 -0.54
C ILE A 1 -0.24 -9.78 -1.15
N ALA A 2 -0.70 -8.55 -1.35
CA ALA A 2 0.15 -7.47 -1.84
C ALA A 2 1.03 -6.95 -0.69
N THR A 3 2.19 -6.38 -1.00
CA THR A 3 3.14 -5.92 0.03
C THR A 3 2.54 -4.76 0.85
N GLU A 4 1.77 -3.89 0.19
CA GLU A 4 1.01 -2.78 0.76
C GLU A 4 0.00 -3.27 1.78
N ASP A 5 -0.73 -4.36 1.47
CA ASP A 5 -1.74 -4.92 2.36
C ASP A 5 -1.10 -5.44 3.66
N LEU A 6 0.10 -6.04 3.55
CA LEU A 6 0.87 -6.50 4.72
C LEU A 6 1.40 -5.32 5.54
N VAL A 7 1.98 -4.31 4.89
CA VAL A 7 2.51 -3.11 5.56
C VAL A 7 1.40 -2.33 6.27
N TYR A 8 0.26 -2.15 5.63
CA TYR A 8 -0.93 -1.52 6.22
C TYR A 8 -1.40 -2.28 7.47
N LEU A 9 -1.49 -3.61 7.40
CA LEU A 9 -1.87 -4.44 8.54
C LEU A 9 -0.88 -4.31 9.70
N LEU A 10 0.43 -4.37 9.43
CA LEU A 10 1.46 -4.21 10.45
C LEU A 10 1.41 -2.83 11.11
N ARG A 11 1.21 -1.76 10.34
CA ARG A 11 1.02 -0.40 10.88
C ARG A 11 -0.22 -0.30 11.76
N GLY A 12 -1.34 -0.90 11.35
CA GLY A 12 -2.56 -0.95 12.16
C GLY A 12 -2.39 -1.72 13.48
N MET A 13 -1.42 -2.63 13.55
CA MET A 13 -1.03 -3.34 14.78
C MET A 13 0.02 -2.59 15.63
N GLY A 14 0.43 -1.39 15.22
CA GLY A 14 1.47 -0.61 15.89
C GLY A 14 2.89 -1.11 15.63
N VAL A 15 3.11 -1.93 14.60
CA VAL A 15 4.44 -2.40 14.20
C VAL A 15 5.03 -1.45 13.17
N GLU A 16 6.15 -0.82 13.51
CA GLU A 16 6.92 -0.01 12.57
C GLU A 16 7.65 -0.89 11.56
N THR A 17 7.43 -0.63 10.28
CA THR A 17 8.07 -1.36 9.17
C THR A 17 9.24 -0.57 8.55
N GLY A 18 9.31 0.75 8.81
CA GLY A 18 10.23 1.67 8.12
C GLY A 18 9.89 1.89 6.64
N ILE A 19 8.75 1.38 6.16
CA ILE A 19 8.31 1.51 4.78
C ILE A 19 7.31 2.65 4.65
N ASP A 20 7.56 3.55 3.72
CA ASP A 20 6.60 4.56 3.27
C ASP A 20 5.49 3.88 2.46
N LEU A 21 4.28 3.86 3.01
CA LEU A 21 3.14 3.17 2.40
C LEU A 21 2.63 3.91 1.16
N ASP A 22 2.68 5.24 1.13
CA ASP A 22 2.24 6.03 -0.01
C ASP A 22 3.17 5.80 -1.20
N ALA A 23 4.49 5.84 -0.96
CA ALA A 23 5.49 5.53 -1.98
C ALA A 23 5.34 4.09 -2.52
N LEU A 24 4.98 3.13 -1.64
CA LEU A 24 4.76 1.74 -2.04
C LEU A 24 3.51 1.61 -2.94
N ILE A 25 2.41 2.30 -2.60
CA ILE A 25 1.18 2.35 -3.41
C ILE A 25 1.48 2.94 -4.80
N GLU A 26 2.26 4.02 -4.87
CA GLU A 26 2.67 4.63 -6.15
C GLU A 26 3.49 3.66 -7.00
N CYS A 27 4.45 2.96 -6.40
CA CYS A 27 5.24 1.94 -7.07
C CYS A 27 4.36 0.80 -7.62
N SER A 28 3.37 0.35 -6.85
CA SER A 28 2.36 -0.63 -7.27
C SER A 28 1.62 -0.20 -8.53
N ARG A 29 1.15 1.06 -8.54
CA ARG A 29 0.40 1.63 -9.67
C ARG A 29 1.29 1.73 -10.92
N TRP A 30 2.52 2.20 -10.76
CA TRP A 30 3.51 2.24 -11.83
C TRP A 30 3.76 0.84 -12.40
N LEU A 31 3.96 -0.16 -11.54
CA LEU A 31 4.20 -1.54 -11.97
C LEU A 31 2.99 -2.13 -12.71
N GLY A 32 1.77 -1.85 -12.24
CA GLY A 32 0.54 -2.24 -12.94
C GLY A 32 0.46 -1.67 -14.35
N GLN A 33 0.86 -0.39 -14.53
CA GLN A 33 0.95 0.22 -15.86
C GLN A 33 1.98 -0.48 -16.75
N GLN A 34 3.16 -0.83 -16.22
CA GLN A 34 4.19 -1.55 -17.00
C GLN A 34 3.73 -2.95 -17.41
N LEU A 35 2.92 -3.61 -16.58
CA LEU A 35 2.39 -4.94 -16.84
C LEU A 35 1.08 -4.94 -17.65
N GLY A 36 0.50 -3.77 -17.91
CA GLY A 36 -0.78 -3.63 -18.60
C GLY A 36 -1.96 -4.25 -17.85
N LYS A 37 -1.87 -4.37 -16.51
CA LYS A 37 -2.93 -4.93 -15.66
C LYS A 37 -2.93 -4.30 -14.27
N ASP A 38 -4.11 -4.26 -13.66
CA ASP A 38 -4.24 -3.87 -12.26
C ASP A 38 -3.62 -4.93 -11.34
N LEU A 39 -2.89 -4.48 -10.32
CA LEU A 39 -2.40 -5.34 -9.24
C LEU A 39 -3.50 -5.53 -8.19
N PRO A 40 -3.62 -6.74 -7.60
CA PRO A 40 -4.63 -7.03 -6.58
C PRO A 40 -4.18 -6.50 -5.21
N SER A 41 -4.30 -5.19 -4.98
CA SER A 41 -4.14 -4.56 -3.66
C SER A 41 -5.41 -3.81 -3.27
N MET A 42 -5.87 -4.04 -2.04
CA MET A 42 -7.00 -3.29 -1.47
C MET A 42 -6.54 -1.91 -1.01
N VAL A 43 -5.33 -1.82 -0.44
CA VAL A 43 -4.76 -0.57 0.07
C VAL A 43 -4.45 0.41 -1.06
N SER A 44 -3.92 -0.06 -2.20
CA SER A 44 -3.68 0.81 -3.36
C SER A 44 -4.95 1.45 -3.94
N ARG A 45 -6.12 0.88 -3.64
CA ARG A 45 -7.44 1.42 -4.01
C ARG A 45 -8.06 2.30 -2.92
N ALA A 46 -7.85 1.96 -1.66
CA ALA A 46 -8.48 2.64 -0.52
C ALA A 46 -7.68 3.83 0.05
N GLY A 47 -6.34 3.80 -0.07
CA GLY A 47 -5.44 4.76 0.59
C GLY A 47 -5.06 4.36 2.02
N ASP A 48 -4.19 5.16 2.66
CA ASP A 48 -3.72 4.95 4.04
C ASP A 48 -4.82 5.31 5.08
N PHE A 49 -4.58 4.97 6.35
CA PHE A 49 -5.45 5.34 7.46
C PHE A 49 -5.70 6.86 7.47
N PRO A 50 -6.94 7.31 7.71
CA PRO A 50 -7.21 8.73 7.88
C PRO A 50 -6.39 9.25 9.06
N THR A 51 -5.46 10.17 8.80
CA THR A 51 -4.75 10.87 9.85
C THR A 51 -5.78 11.66 10.65
N ALA A 52 -5.94 11.36 11.94
CA ALA A 52 -6.74 12.20 12.81
C ALA A 52 -6.10 13.59 12.80
N GLY A 53 -6.80 14.57 12.22
CA GLY A 53 -6.39 15.97 12.21
C GLY A 53 -6.46 16.60 13.59
#